data_AF-A0A847CFB6-F1
#
_entry.id   AF-A0A847CFB6-F1
#
_cell.length_a   1.000
_cell.length_b   1.000
_cell.length_c   1.000
_cell.angle_alpha   90.00
_cell.angle_beta   90.00
_cell.angle_gamma   90.00
#
_symmetry.space_group_name_H-M   'P 1'
#
loop_
_entity.id
_entity.type
_entity.pdbx_description
1 polymer ?
#
loop_
_entity_poly.entity_id
_entity_poly.type
_entity_poly.pdbx_seq_one_letter_code
_entity_poly.pdbx_strand_id
1 'polypeptide(L)'
;MFDKGVCNESTLVAFFLQQNPTFPKQQITEIAKLYIKESNYEGINSDIAFAQMCLETGYLTFGNLVTPQMNNFCGLGAIDKDHPGESFESVQMGIRAHIQHLHAYSTPEDILIKNELIDNRYKWVKPRGKAQTIFELTKTWAMDSEYGNKIDRILNQMEFK
;
A
#
# COMPACT_ATOMS: atom_id res chain seq x y z
N MET A 1 7.24 3.65 -10.08
CA MET A 1 6.56 2.57 -9.35
C MET A 1 7.00 1.16 -9.76
N PHE A 2 7.73 1.00 -10.86
CA PHE A 2 8.18 -0.30 -11.41
C PHE A 2 9.61 -0.69 -11.09
N ASP A 3 10.34 0.20 -10.44
CA ASP A 3 11.62 -0.11 -9.84
C ASP A 3 11.41 -1.06 -8.66
N LYS A 4 12.38 -1.94 -8.45
CA LYS A 4 12.36 -2.83 -7.30
C LYS A 4 12.63 -2.00 -6.04
N GLY A 5 11.86 -2.26 -4.97
CA GLY A 5 12.17 -1.70 -3.66
C GLY A 5 13.59 -2.07 -3.23
N VAL A 6 14.29 -1.12 -2.62
CA VAL A 6 15.68 -1.26 -2.19
C VAL A 6 15.78 -1.62 -0.71
N CYS A 7 14.74 -1.31 0.07
CA CYS A 7 14.68 -1.64 1.48
C CYS A 7 14.47 -3.14 1.68
N ASN A 8 15.31 -3.74 2.53
CA ASN A 8 15.07 -5.09 3.02
C ASN A 8 14.10 -5.08 4.21
N GLU A 9 13.66 -6.27 4.63
CA GLU A 9 12.77 -6.47 5.77
C GLU A 9 13.23 -5.73 7.03
N SER A 10 14.51 -5.83 7.38
CA SER A 10 15.04 -5.22 8.60
C SER A 10 14.99 -3.69 8.55
N THR A 11 15.26 -3.10 7.38
CA THR A 11 15.12 -1.65 7.15
C THR A 11 13.68 -1.20 7.34
N LEU A 12 12.71 -1.87 6.69
CA LEU A 12 11.29 -1.53 6.79
C LEU A 12 10.78 -1.65 8.24
N VAL A 13 11.15 -2.72 8.94
CA VAL A 13 10.77 -2.94 10.35
C VAL A 13 11.38 -1.89 11.26
N ALA A 14 12.67 -1.57 11.08
CA ALA A 14 13.35 -0.57 11.89
C ALA A 14 12.73 0.82 11.71
N PHE A 15 12.49 1.24 10.46
CA PHE A 15 11.81 2.50 10.16
C PHE A 15 10.42 2.54 10.80
N PHE A 16 9.60 1.49 10.61
CA PHE A 16 8.25 1.46 11.14
C PHE A 16 8.21 1.61 12.67
N LEU A 17 9.08 0.88 13.38
CA LEU A 17 9.13 0.91 14.84
C LEU A 17 9.64 2.25 15.41
N GLN A 18 10.32 3.08 14.62
CA GLN A 18 10.61 4.46 15.05
C GLN A 18 9.34 5.32 15.11
N GLN A 19 8.36 5.03 14.24
CA GLN A 19 7.11 5.78 14.14
C GLN A 19 6.03 5.21 15.05
N ASN A 20 5.99 3.88 15.23
CA ASN A 20 5.07 3.20 16.12
C ASN A 20 5.81 2.17 17.00
N PRO A 21 6.48 2.61 18.08
CA PRO A 21 7.37 1.77 18.88
C PRO A 21 6.65 0.72 19.74
N THR A 22 5.34 0.87 19.94
CA THR A 22 4.53 -0.07 20.74
C THR A 22 3.96 -1.20 19.90
N PHE A 23 4.02 -1.12 18.57
CA PHE A 23 3.51 -2.16 17.69
C PHE A 23 4.34 -3.46 17.83
N PRO A 24 3.71 -4.65 17.87
CA PRO A 24 4.43 -5.89 18.05
C PRO A 24 5.44 -6.14 16.92
N LYS A 25 6.74 -6.15 17.26
CA LYS A 25 7.84 -6.34 16.29
C LYS A 25 7.64 -7.56 15.39
N GLN A 26 7.17 -8.68 15.95
CA GLN A 26 6.92 -9.89 15.18
C GLN A 26 5.84 -9.68 14.10
N GLN A 27 4.76 -8.96 14.41
CA GLN A 27 3.68 -8.72 13.46
C GLN A 27 4.14 -7.80 12.32
N ILE A 28 4.85 -6.71 12.61
CA ILE A 28 5.35 -5.82 11.54
C ILE A 28 6.42 -6.52 10.69
N THR A 29 7.20 -7.42 11.28
CA THR A 29 8.15 -8.26 10.53
C THR A 29 7.43 -9.10 9.47
N GLU A 30 6.33 -9.75 9.84
CA GLU A 30 5.54 -10.54 8.88
C GLU A 30 4.84 -9.65 7.84
N ILE A 31 4.33 -8.49 8.22
CA ILE A 31 3.76 -7.51 7.28
C ILE A 31 4.81 -7.05 6.26
N ALA A 32 6.02 -6.70 6.71
CA ALA A 32 7.11 -6.27 5.81
C ALA A 32 7.50 -7.37 4.82
N LYS A 33 7.63 -8.63 5.28
CA LYS A 33 7.86 -9.79 4.41
C LYS A 33 6.77 -9.95 3.36
N LEU A 34 5.50 -9.83 3.77
CA LEU A 34 4.36 -9.97 2.87
C LEU A 34 4.33 -8.85 1.82
N TYR A 35 4.60 -7.60 2.20
CA TYR A 35 4.72 -6.51 1.23
C TYR A 35 5.81 -6.81 0.20
N ILE A 36 7.03 -7.15 0.63
CA ILE A 36 8.12 -7.50 -0.29
C ILE A 36 7.70 -8.66 -1.21
N LYS A 37 7.11 -9.72 -0.66
CA LYS A 37 6.71 -10.91 -1.43
C LYS A 37 5.62 -10.61 -2.47
N GLU A 38 4.52 -10.01 -2.05
CA GLU A 38 3.38 -9.72 -2.92
C GLU A 38 3.74 -8.68 -3.98
N SER A 39 4.50 -7.64 -3.61
CA SER A 39 5.06 -6.66 -4.55
C SER A 39 5.94 -7.30 -5.62
N ASN A 40 6.81 -8.24 -5.24
CA ASN A 40 7.67 -8.94 -6.20
C ASN A 40 6.88 -9.79 -7.21
N TYR A 41 5.74 -10.38 -6.82
CA TYR A 41 4.92 -11.12 -7.77
C TYR A 41 4.32 -10.22 -8.85
N GLU A 42 3.86 -9.03 -8.47
CA GLU A 42 3.13 -8.12 -9.37
C GLU A 42 4.02 -7.05 -10.01
N GLY A 43 5.32 -7.05 -9.71
CA GLY A 43 6.27 -6.06 -10.25
C GLY A 43 6.06 -4.64 -9.73
N ILE A 44 5.58 -4.50 -8.50
CA ILE A 44 5.34 -3.22 -7.83
C ILE A 44 6.48 -2.93 -6.86
N ASN A 45 6.90 -1.67 -6.74
CA ASN A 45 7.88 -1.27 -5.74
C ASN A 45 7.34 -1.48 -4.31
N SER A 46 7.97 -2.36 -3.53
CA SER A 46 7.56 -2.67 -2.15
C SER A 46 7.68 -1.48 -1.21
N ASP A 47 8.66 -0.61 -1.42
CA ASP A 47 8.93 0.52 -0.52
C ASP A 47 7.81 1.56 -0.67
N ILE A 48 7.35 1.79 -1.91
CA ILE A 48 6.19 2.64 -2.20
C ILE A 48 4.92 2.07 -1.57
N ALA A 49 4.66 0.78 -1.75
CA ALA A 49 3.46 0.14 -1.19
C ALA A 49 3.48 0.15 0.35
N PHE A 50 4.63 -0.09 0.96
CA PHE A 50 4.79 -0.03 2.42
C PHE A 50 4.66 1.42 2.93
N ALA A 51 5.22 2.41 2.24
CA ALA A 51 5.07 3.83 2.56
C ALA A 51 3.60 4.29 2.47
N GLN A 52 2.88 3.87 1.43
CA GLN A 52 1.43 4.10 1.35
C GLN A 52 0.69 3.45 2.51
N MET A 53 1.00 2.21 2.88
CA MET A 53 0.38 1.57 4.03
C MET A 53 0.60 2.36 5.32
N CYS A 54 1.83 2.84 5.55
CA CYS A 54 2.13 3.71 6.69
C CYS A 54 1.28 4.98 6.69
N LEU A 55 1.14 5.63 5.52
CA LEU A 55 0.36 6.85 5.38
C LEU A 55 -1.14 6.60 5.59
N GLU A 56 -1.71 5.60 4.93
CA GLU A 56 -3.15 5.31 4.89
C GLU A 56 -3.68 4.81 6.25
N THR A 57 -2.86 4.04 6.97
CA THR A 57 -3.24 3.44 8.25
C THR A 57 -2.77 4.24 9.46
N GLY A 58 -2.01 5.33 9.26
CA GLY A 58 -1.31 6.02 10.33
C GLY A 58 -0.36 5.08 11.08
N TYR A 59 0.49 4.35 10.36
CA TYR A 59 1.42 3.35 10.92
C TYR A 59 0.69 2.25 11.73
N LEU A 60 -0.36 1.67 11.14
CA LEU A 60 -1.20 0.62 11.73
C LEU A 60 -1.86 1.00 13.07
N THR A 61 -1.97 2.29 13.38
CA THR A 61 -2.79 2.75 14.51
C THR A 61 -4.27 2.80 14.16
N PHE A 62 -4.57 3.05 12.88
CA PHE A 62 -5.92 3.28 12.36
C PHE A 62 -6.60 4.46 13.10
N GLY A 63 -7.80 4.85 12.68
CA GLY A 63 -8.48 6.02 13.28
C GLY A 63 -9.50 6.69 12.37
N ASN A 64 -9.60 6.23 11.13
CA ASN A 64 -10.61 6.64 10.16
C ASN A 64 -11.69 5.54 10.04
N LEU A 65 -12.26 5.38 8.86
CA LEU A 65 -13.33 4.41 8.57
C LEU A 65 -12.86 2.95 8.67
N VAL A 66 -11.62 2.69 8.27
CA VAL A 66 -11.04 1.34 8.25
C VAL A 66 -10.46 0.97 9.63
N THR A 67 -10.74 -0.25 10.09
CA THR A 67 -10.26 -0.80 11.35
C THR A 67 -9.19 -1.88 11.14
N PRO A 68 -8.39 -2.23 12.17
CA PRO A 68 -7.36 -3.27 12.06
C PRO A 68 -7.91 -4.64 11.60
N GLN A 69 -9.14 -4.98 11.97
CA GLN A 69 -9.76 -6.28 11.67
C GLN A 69 -10.13 -6.43 10.20
N MET A 70 -10.24 -5.32 9.46
CA MET A 70 -10.60 -5.33 8.04
C MET A 70 -9.43 -5.75 7.15
N ASN A 71 -8.18 -5.75 7.66
CA ASN A 71 -6.97 -5.99 6.87
C ASN A 71 -6.87 -5.10 5.62
N ASN A 72 -7.48 -3.91 5.63
CA ASN A 72 -7.50 -3.00 4.50
C ASN A 72 -6.43 -1.92 4.70
N PHE A 73 -5.27 -2.13 4.08
CA PHE A 73 -4.08 -1.32 4.36
C PHE A 73 -3.95 -0.07 3.49
N CYS A 74 -4.90 0.19 2.60
CA CYS A 74 -4.82 1.28 1.64
C CYS A 74 -6.13 2.06 1.45
N GLY A 75 -7.08 1.90 2.38
CA GLY A 75 -8.36 2.60 2.34
C GLY A 75 -9.28 2.15 1.21
N LEU A 76 -9.10 0.93 0.69
CA LEU A 76 -9.79 0.47 -0.50
C LEU A 76 -11.31 0.47 -0.29
N GLY A 77 -12.01 1.28 -1.09
CA GLY A 77 -13.47 1.39 -1.03
C GLY A 77 -14.02 2.10 0.21
N ALA A 78 -13.18 2.68 1.06
CA ALA A 78 -13.64 3.46 2.21
C ALA A 78 -14.17 4.82 1.74
N ILE A 79 -15.47 5.08 1.91
CA ILE A 79 -16.12 6.30 1.42
C ILE A 79 -16.72 7.09 2.59
N ASP A 80 -17.54 6.43 3.41
CA ASP A 80 -18.23 7.03 4.56
C ASP A 80 -18.54 5.96 5.62
N LYS A 81 -19.30 6.33 6.67
CA LYS A 81 -19.63 5.41 7.78
C LYS A 81 -20.49 4.22 7.36
N ASP A 82 -21.32 4.40 6.34
CA ASP A 82 -22.19 3.33 5.82
C ASP A 82 -21.43 2.44 4.82
N HIS A 83 -20.32 2.96 4.27
CA HIS A 83 -19.41 2.27 3.36
C HIS A 83 -17.96 2.34 3.89
N PRO A 84 -17.66 1.61 4.99
CA PRO A 84 -16.39 1.74 5.71
C PRO A 84 -15.17 1.23 4.94
N GLY A 85 -15.39 0.45 3.87
CA GLY A 85 -14.36 -0.10 2.99
C GLY A 85 -14.43 -1.61 2.85
N GLU A 86 -13.60 -2.14 1.94
CA GLU A 86 -13.42 -3.58 1.77
C GLU A 86 -12.79 -4.21 3.02
N SER A 87 -13.09 -5.49 3.27
CA SER A 87 -12.49 -6.29 4.33
C SER A 87 -11.94 -7.59 3.76
N PHE A 88 -10.77 -8.01 4.25
CA PHE A 88 -10.07 -9.18 3.76
C PHE A 88 -9.86 -10.21 4.87
N GLU A 89 -9.99 -11.49 4.54
CA GLU A 89 -9.93 -12.60 5.50
C GLU A 89 -8.56 -12.73 6.19
N SER A 90 -7.49 -12.24 5.56
CA SER A 90 -6.14 -12.29 6.11
C SER A 90 -5.32 -11.06 5.73
N VAL A 91 -4.27 -10.81 6.53
CA VAL A 91 -3.25 -9.80 6.26
C VAL A 91 -2.67 -9.95 4.85
N GLN A 92 -2.38 -11.18 4.42
CA GLN A 92 -1.83 -11.44 3.09
C GLN A 92 -2.80 -11.03 1.98
N MET A 93 -4.11 -11.36 2.10
CA MET A 93 -5.11 -10.97 1.10
C MET A 93 -5.30 -9.45 1.03
N GLY A 94 -5.28 -8.78 2.18
CA GLY A 94 -5.32 -7.32 2.24
C GLY A 94 -4.14 -6.64 1.56
N ILE A 95 -2.92 -7.14 1.82
CA ILE A 95 -1.71 -6.67 1.16
C ILE A 95 -1.78 -6.95 -0.34
N ARG A 96 -2.21 -8.15 -0.76
CA ARG A 96 -2.38 -8.49 -2.18
C ARG A 96 -3.36 -7.55 -2.87
N ALA A 97 -4.51 -7.27 -2.26
CA ALA A 97 -5.48 -6.32 -2.82
C ALA A 97 -4.89 -4.91 -2.96
N HIS A 98 -4.11 -4.45 -1.96
CA HIS A 98 -3.39 -3.18 -2.06
C HIS A 98 -2.39 -3.17 -3.24
N ILE A 99 -1.54 -4.20 -3.35
CA ILE A 99 -0.58 -4.32 -4.45
C ILE A 99 -1.28 -4.35 -5.81
N GLN A 100 -2.38 -5.10 -5.93
CA GLN A 100 -3.19 -5.14 -7.15
C GLN A 100 -3.82 -3.79 -7.47
N HIS A 101 -4.26 -3.03 -6.48
CA HIS A 101 -4.78 -1.69 -6.71
C HIS A 101 -3.67 -0.75 -7.20
N LEU A 102 -2.48 -0.80 -6.62
CA LEU A 102 -1.32 -0.05 -7.13
C LEU A 102 -0.93 -0.46 -8.54
N HIS A 103 -0.91 -1.77 -8.82
CA HIS A 103 -0.76 -2.31 -10.16
C HIS A 103 -1.83 -1.72 -11.09
N ALA A 104 -3.06 -1.54 -10.60
CA ALA A 104 -4.12 -0.94 -11.39
C ALA A 104 -3.88 0.48 -11.86
N TYR A 105 -3.37 1.30 -10.96
CA TYR A 105 -3.04 2.68 -11.24
C TYR A 105 -1.78 2.82 -12.08
N SER A 106 -0.83 1.91 -11.92
CA SER A 106 0.51 2.05 -12.51
C SER A 106 0.67 1.35 -13.85
N THR A 107 0.08 0.18 -14.06
CA THR A 107 0.34 -0.60 -15.28
C THR A 107 -0.71 -0.39 -16.37
N PRO A 108 -0.27 -0.36 -17.65
CA PRO A 108 -1.18 -0.47 -18.79
C PRO A 108 -1.91 -1.82 -18.79
N GLU A 109 -3.02 -1.89 -19.54
CA GLU A 109 -3.97 -3.01 -19.51
C GLU A 109 -3.40 -4.34 -20.05
N ASP A 110 -2.33 -4.29 -20.85
CA ASP A 110 -1.62 -5.44 -21.40
C ASP A 110 -0.69 -6.14 -20.38
N ILE A 111 -0.35 -5.46 -19.27
CA ILE A 111 0.39 -6.08 -18.16
C ILE A 111 -0.60 -6.70 -17.18
N LEU A 112 -0.63 -8.02 -17.17
CA LEU A 112 -1.53 -8.81 -16.34
C LEU A 112 -0.93 -9.13 -14.97
N ILE A 113 -1.78 -9.12 -13.95
CA ILE A 113 -1.45 -9.65 -12.61
C ILE A 113 -1.03 -11.12 -12.68
N LYS A 114 -0.19 -11.54 -11.75
CA LYS A 114 0.35 -12.90 -11.67
C LYS A 114 -0.42 -13.79 -10.69
N ASN A 115 -0.97 -13.21 -9.63
CA ASN A 115 -1.79 -13.95 -8.67
C ASN A 115 -3.29 -13.83 -8.97
N GLU A 116 -4.08 -14.63 -8.24
CA GLU A 116 -5.53 -14.50 -8.18
C GLU A 116 -5.96 -13.06 -7.81
N LEU A 117 -6.95 -12.53 -8.53
CA LEU A 117 -7.47 -11.19 -8.31
C LEU A 117 -8.29 -11.13 -7.01
N ILE A 118 -7.81 -10.35 -6.04
CA ILE A 118 -8.46 -10.10 -4.74
C ILE A 118 -9.08 -8.70 -4.71
N ASP A 119 -8.49 -7.71 -5.40
CA ASP A 119 -9.05 -6.36 -5.51
C ASP A 119 -10.34 -6.34 -6.34
N ASN A 120 -11.49 -6.35 -5.67
CA ASN A 120 -12.83 -6.25 -6.28
C ASN A 120 -13.04 -4.96 -7.10
N ARG A 121 -12.22 -3.93 -6.85
CA ARG A 121 -12.29 -2.62 -7.49
C ARG A 121 -11.29 -2.43 -8.63
N TYR A 122 -10.43 -3.41 -8.86
CA TYR A 122 -9.40 -3.38 -9.91
C TYR A 122 -9.96 -3.01 -11.30
N LYS A 123 -11.14 -3.55 -11.62
CA LYS A 123 -11.87 -3.30 -12.88
C LYS A 123 -12.37 -1.86 -13.05
N TRP A 124 -12.46 -1.08 -11.98
CA TRP A 124 -12.96 0.29 -12.00
C TRP A 124 -11.84 1.32 -12.24
N VAL A 125 -10.57 0.91 -12.18
CA VAL A 125 -9.45 1.77 -12.52
C VAL A 125 -9.34 1.87 -14.04
N LYS A 126 -9.97 2.91 -14.59
CA LYS A 126 -9.99 3.20 -16.03
C LYS A 126 -9.64 4.67 -16.31
N PRO A 127 -8.75 4.97 -17.27
CA PRO A 127 -7.88 4.00 -17.93
C PRO A 127 -6.89 3.37 -16.93
N ARG A 128 -6.40 2.18 -17.29
CA ARG A 128 -5.27 1.52 -16.64
C ARG A 128 -4.01 2.37 -16.77
N GLY A 129 -3.11 2.31 -15.78
CA GLY A 129 -1.82 2.98 -15.87
C GLY A 129 -1.87 4.52 -15.81
N LYS A 130 -2.94 5.08 -15.23
CA LYS A 130 -3.18 6.53 -15.13
C LYS A 130 -2.29 7.27 -14.11
N ALA A 131 -1.45 6.56 -13.35
CA ALA A 131 -0.44 7.14 -12.46
C ALA A 131 0.77 6.21 -12.43
N GLN A 132 1.91 6.59 -13.01
CA GLN A 132 3.12 5.76 -13.10
C GLN A 132 4.17 6.13 -12.03
N THR A 133 4.02 7.32 -11.46
CA THR A 133 4.84 7.88 -10.38
C THR A 133 3.99 8.12 -9.12
N ILE A 134 4.65 8.22 -7.96
CA ILE A 134 3.95 8.54 -6.69
C ILE A 134 3.27 9.92 -6.74
N PHE A 135 3.81 10.85 -7.52
CA PHE A 135 3.24 12.20 -7.66
C PHE A 135 1.94 12.20 -8.44
N GLU A 136 1.80 11.30 -9.42
CA GLU A 136 0.57 11.15 -10.20
C GLU A 136 -0.55 10.46 -9.42
N LEU A 137 -0.26 9.81 -8.28
CA LEU A 137 -1.29 9.31 -7.36
C LEU A 137 -2.08 10.47 -6.73
N THR A 138 -1.51 11.67 -6.68
CA THR A 138 -2.18 12.90 -6.24
C THR A 138 -3.40 13.19 -7.10
N LYS A 139 -4.56 13.37 -6.47
CA LYS A 139 -5.88 13.58 -7.11
C LYS A 139 -6.36 12.44 -8.03
N THR A 140 -5.64 11.32 -8.11
CA THR A 140 -6.10 10.14 -8.86
C THR A 140 -6.42 8.98 -7.92
N TRP A 141 -5.54 8.70 -6.97
CA TRP A 141 -5.73 7.73 -5.89
C TRP A 141 -6.46 8.37 -4.72
N ALA A 142 -5.93 9.51 -4.24
CA ALA A 142 -6.51 10.29 -3.15
C ALA A 142 -6.69 11.75 -3.58
N MET A 143 -7.76 12.40 -3.12
CA MET A 143 -8.05 13.81 -3.44
C MET A 143 -7.07 14.81 -2.81
N ASP A 144 -6.28 14.38 -1.83
CA ASP A 144 -5.26 15.18 -1.16
C ASP A 144 -4.21 15.67 -2.16
N SER A 145 -4.03 17.00 -2.25
CA SER A 145 -3.06 17.62 -3.14
C SER A 145 -1.60 17.38 -2.74
N GLU A 146 -1.35 16.97 -1.50
CA GLU A 146 -0.02 16.66 -0.97
C GLU A 146 0.28 15.15 -0.96
N TYR A 147 -0.60 14.32 -1.53
CA TYR A 147 -0.51 12.87 -1.39
C TYR A 147 0.83 12.29 -1.84
N GLY A 148 1.26 12.60 -3.06
CA GLY A 148 2.55 12.14 -3.57
C GLY A 148 3.74 12.68 -2.76
N ASN A 149 3.67 13.94 -2.29
CA ASN A 149 4.71 14.55 -1.46
C ASN A 149 4.82 13.87 -0.09
N LYS A 150 3.70 13.40 0.49
CA LYS A 150 3.71 12.66 1.76
C LYS A 150 4.36 11.29 1.59
N ILE A 151 4.06 10.58 0.50
CA ILE A 151 4.71 9.30 0.17
C ILE A 151 6.22 9.53 0.00
N ASP A 152 6.61 10.54 -0.78
CA ASP A 152 8.02 10.89 -1.01
C ASP A 152 8.78 11.18 0.30
N ARG A 153 8.17 11.93 1.22
CA ARG A 153 8.77 12.18 2.55
C ARG A 153 8.98 10.90 3.35
N ILE A 154 8.03 9.97 3.31
CA ILE A 154 8.14 8.68 4.00
C ILE A 154 9.25 7.83 3.37
N LEU A 155 9.33 7.77 2.03
CA LEU A 155 10.40 7.05 1.32
C LEU A 155 11.78 7.60 1.67
N ASN A 156 11.96 8.92 1.65
CA ASN A 156 13.22 9.57 2.04
C ASN A 156 13.62 9.26 3.49
N GLN A 157 12.66 9.03 4.39
CA GLN A 157 12.95 8.61 5.76
C GLN A 157 13.30 7.12 5.86
N MET A 158 12.80 6.25 4.99
CA MET A 158 13.17 4.83 4.97
C MET A 158 14.62 4.62 4.51
N GLU A 159 15.07 5.43 3.55
CA GLU A 159 16.37 5.29 2.89
C GLU A 159 17.58 5.84 3.66
N PHE A 160 17.45 6.15 4.96
CA PHE A 160 18.51 6.76 5.80
C PHE A 160 19.93 6.59 5.24
N LYS A 161 20.44 7.66 4.61
CA LYS A 161 21.86 7.81 4.23
C LYS A 161 22.70 8.15 5.45
#